data_AF-A0A2H1VML8-F1
#
_entry.id   AF-A0A2H1VML8-F1
#
_cell.length_a   1.000
_cell.length_b   1.000
_cell.length_c   1.000
_cell.angle_alpha   90.00
_cell.angle_beta   90.00
_cell.angle_gamma   90.00
#
_symmetry.space_group_name_H-M   'P 1'
#
loop_
_entity.id
_entity.type
_entity.pdbx_description
1 polymer ?
#
loop_
_entity_poly.entity_id
_entity_poly.type
_entity_poly.pdbx_seq_one_letter_code
_entity_poly.pdbx_strand_id
1 'polypeptide(L)'
;SKFGEIVKRTVIATAHTCMDHVNATTKDLEHLRDEPPYPETSACIVKCLLEKIGVVKSNRYSKMGFMTAVTPLVFANKKKMEHMKTVSENCDKEVNICGSNI
;
A
#
# COMPACT_ATOMS: atom_id res chain seq x y z
N SER A 1 9.12 1.89 -17.24
CA SER A 1 10.60 1.94 -17.30
C SER A 1 11.15 0.63 -16.74
N LYS A 2 12.39 0.23 -17.06
CA LYS A 2 12.99 -1.00 -16.48
C LYS A 2 12.99 -0.98 -14.95
N PHE A 3 13.22 0.20 -14.36
CA PHE A 3 13.17 0.40 -12.91
C PHE A 3 11.77 0.18 -12.31
N GLY A 4 10.71 0.70 -12.95
CA GLY A 4 9.33 0.48 -12.50
C GLY A 4 8.92 -1.00 -12.50
N GLU A 5 9.39 -1.79 -13.48
CA GLU A 5 9.16 -3.23 -13.50
C GLU A 5 9.85 -3.97 -12.34
N ILE A 6 11.07 -3.53 -11.97
CA ILE A 6 11.77 -4.07 -10.80
C ILE A 6 10.97 -3.77 -9.53
N VAL A 7 10.52 -2.52 -9.35
CA VAL A 7 9.71 -2.13 -8.19
C VAL A 7 8.42 -2.95 -8.12
N LYS A 8 7.71 -3.12 -9.25
CA LYS A 8 6.51 -3.96 -9.32
C LYS A 8 6.78 -5.40 -8.87
N ARG A 9 7.86 -6.02 -9.34
CA ARG A 9 8.25 -7.38 -8.94
C ARG A 9 8.57 -7.46 -7.45
N THR A 10 9.28 -6.48 -6.91
CA THR A 10 9.59 -6.40 -5.47
C THR A 10 8.32 -6.28 -4.63
N VAL A 11 7.34 -5.46 -5.04
CA VAL A 11 6.04 -5.34 -4.35
C VAL A 11 5.28 -6.67 -4.36
N ILE A 12 5.23 -7.36 -5.51
CA ILE A 12 4.58 -8.68 -5.62
C ILE A 12 5.28 -9.72 -4.73
N ALA A 13 6.61 -9.78 -4.75
CA ALA A 13 7.37 -10.70 -3.89
C ALA A 13 7.13 -10.40 -2.40
N THR A 14 7.07 -9.12 -2.02
CA THR A 14 6.75 -8.69 -0.64
C THR A 14 5.34 -9.11 -0.23
N ALA A 15 4.37 -9.02 -1.15
CA ALA A 15 3.00 -9.48 -0.90
C ALA A 15 2.94 -10.99 -0.63
N HIS A 16 3.67 -11.81 -1.39
CA HIS A 16 3.77 -13.25 -1.12
C HIS A 16 4.38 -13.52 0.26
N THR A 17 5.46 -12.83 0.65
CA THR A 17 6.03 -12.96 2.01
C THR A 17 5.02 -12.57 3.10
N CYS A 18 4.15 -11.60 2.84
CA CYS A 18 3.08 -11.23 3.77
C CYS A 18 1.98 -12.28 3.87
N MET A 19 1.65 -12.96 2.76
CA MET A 19 0.74 -14.11 2.80
C MET A 19 1.30 -15.23 3.67
N ASP A 20 2.58 -15.59 3.48
CA ASP A 20 3.25 -16.62 4.28
C ASP A 20 3.23 -16.26 5.77
N HIS A 21 3.48 -14.99 6.11
CA HIS A 21 3.48 -14.51 7.48
C HIS A 21 2.13 -14.64 8.19
N VAL A 22 1.01 -14.55 7.45
CA VAL A 22 -0.34 -14.65 8.02
C VAL A 22 -0.99 -16.01 7.76
N ASN A 23 -0.24 -16.99 7.23
CA ASN A 23 -0.73 -18.29 6.81
C ASN A 23 -1.89 -18.21 5.80
N ALA A 24 -1.83 -17.26 4.87
CA ALA A 24 -2.85 -17.07 3.84
C ALA A 24 -2.58 -17.90 2.58
N THR A 25 -3.65 -18.08 1.81
CA THR A 25 -3.66 -18.72 0.50
C THR A 25 -3.96 -17.68 -0.59
N THR A 26 -3.81 -18.07 -1.86
CA THR A 26 -4.18 -17.19 -2.98
C THR A 26 -5.67 -16.82 -3.01
N LYS A 27 -6.54 -17.63 -2.39
CA LYS A 27 -7.98 -17.32 -2.27
C LYS A 27 -8.21 -16.07 -1.42
N ASP A 28 -7.38 -15.84 -0.40
CA ASP A 28 -7.48 -14.66 0.46
C ASP A 28 -7.17 -13.35 -0.31
N LEU A 29 -6.45 -13.44 -1.44
CA LEU A 29 -6.24 -12.29 -2.32
C LEU A 29 -7.45 -11.97 -3.20
N GLU A 30 -8.36 -12.93 -3.41
CA GLU A 30 -9.55 -12.71 -4.25
C GLU A 30 -10.46 -11.64 -3.61
N HIS A 31 -10.54 -11.62 -2.28
CA HIS A 31 -11.26 -10.60 -1.53
C HIS A 31 -10.71 -9.18 -1.71
N LEU A 32 -9.45 -9.02 -2.12
CA LEU A 32 -8.86 -7.70 -2.40
C LEU A 32 -9.35 -7.09 -3.73
N ARG A 33 -10.14 -7.84 -4.50
CA ARG A 33 -10.77 -7.36 -5.73
C ARG A 33 -12.12 -6.67 -5.49
N ASP A 34 -12.74 -6.97 -4.35
CA ASP A 34 -14.02 -6.39 -3.94
C ASP A 34 -13.80 -5.06 -3.21
N GLU A 35 -14.88 -4.37 -2.84
CA GLU A 35 -14.77 -3.19 -1.98
C GLU A 35 -14.60 -3.60 -0.50
N PRO A 36 -13.82 -2.85 0.30
CA PRO A 36 -13.72 -3.09 1.74
C PRO A 36 -15.09 -2.93 2.44
N PRO A 37 -15.30 -3.55 3.62
CA PRO A 37 -14.29 -4.18 4.48
C PRO A 37 -13.87 -5.58 4.01
N TYR A 38 -12.57 -5.85 4.06
CA TYR A 38 -12.02 -7.17 3.74
C TYR A 38 -12.08 -8.11 4.96
N PRO A 39 -12.12 -9.44 4.73
CA PRO A 39 -11.87 -10.41 5.79
C PRO A 39 -10.55 -10.15 6.51
N GLU A 40 -10.46 -10.54 7.77
CA GLU A 40 -9.30 -10.27 8.64
C GLU A 40 -7.97 -10.70 8.00
N THR A 41 -7.93 -11.91 7.42
CA THR A 41 -6.73 -12.43 6.74
C THR A 41 -6.28 -11.50 5.60
N SER A 42 -7.20 -11.10 4.73
CA SER A 42 -6.92 -10.20 3.60
C SER A 42 -6.48 -8.81 4.07
N ALA A 43 -7.12 -8.27 5.11
CA ALA A 43 -6.72 -7.00 5.72
C ALA A 43 -5.31 -7.07 6.33
N CYS A 44 -4.95 -8.19 6.98
CA CYS A 44 -3.63 -8.44 7.52
C CYS A 44 -2.54 -8.52 6.44
N ILE A 45 -2.83 -9.13 5.27
CA ILE A 45 -1.91 -9.13 4.12
C ILE A 45 -1.63 -7.69 3.67
N VAL A 46 -2.69 -6.87 3.50
CA VAL A 46 -2.55 -5.47 3.07
C VAL A 46 -1.77 -4.67 4.09
N LYS A 47 -2.08 -4.79 5.38
CA LYS A 47 -1.34 -4.11 6.45
C LYS A 47 0.14 -4.47 6.41
N CYS A 48 0.47 -5.76 6.38
CA CYS A 48 1.86 -6.23 6.30
C CYS A 48 2.58 -5.66 5.08
N LEU A 49 1.93 -5.65 3.91
CA LEU A 49 2.52 -5.10 2.69
C LEU A 49 2.83 -3.61 2.85
N LEU A 50 1.84 -2.83 3.29
CA LEU A 50 1.97 -1.38 3.46
C LEU A 50 3.04 -1.00 4.50
N GLU A 51 3.18 -1.79 5.56
CA GLU A 51 4.27 -1.63 6.55
C GLU A 51 5.64 -1.91 5.92
N LYS A 52 5.79 -3.04 5.20
CA LYS A 52 7.07 -3.42 4.58
C LYS A 52 7.54 -2.44 3.52
N ILE A 53 6.63 -1.87 2.73
CA ILE A 53 6.97 -0.85 1.72
C ILE A 53 7.04 0.57 2.31
N GLY A 54 6.77 0.71 3.61
CA GLY A 54 6.91 1.95 4.36
C GLY A 54 5.77 2.95 4.21
N VAL A 55 4.66 2.59 3.54
CA VAL A 55 3.43 3.39 3.46
C VAL A 55 2.78 3.51 4.84
N VAL A 56 2.90 2.49 5.67
CA VAL A 56 2.55 2.53 7.09
C VAL A 56 3.82 2.46 7.92
N LYS A 57 3.96 3.37 8.89
CA LYS A 57 5.05 3.38 9.87
C LYS A 57 4.49 3.68 11.24
N SER A 58 4.92 2.92 12.25
CA SER A 58 4.41 3.06 13.63
C SER A 58 2.87 3.04 13.69
N ASN A 59 2.26 2.12 12.93
CA ASN A 59 0.81 1.96 12.80
C ASN A 59 0.06 3.23 12.32
N ARG A 60 0.75 4.12 11.61
CA ARG A 60 0.18 5.34 11.01
C ARG A 60 0.55 5.46 9.54
N TYR A 61 -0.30 6.12 8.77
CA TYR A 61 0.00 6.42 7.37
C TYR A 61 1.21 7.36 7.27
N SER A 62 2.16 7.02 6.38
CA SER A 62 3.34 7.81 6.09
C SER A 62 3.23 8.42 4.70
N LYS A 63 2.88 9.72 4.64
CA LYS A 63 2.87 10.49 3.38
C LYS A 63 4.19 10.33 2.61
N MET A 64 5.32 10.47 3.31
CA MET A 64 6.65 10.28 2.73
C MET A 64 6.85 8.87 2.19
N GLY A 65 6.50 7.84 2.97
CA GLY A 65 6.62 6.46 2.57
C GLY A 65 5.78 6.11 1.34
N PHE A 66 4.54 6.60 1.28
CA PHE A 66 3.69 6.48 0.09
C PHE A 66 4.36 7.08 -1.14
N MET A 67 4.85 8.32 -1.04
CA MET A 67 5.50 8.99 -2.17
C MET A 67 6.77 8.26 -2.61
N THR A 68 7.57 7.73 -1.69
CA THR A 68 8.74 6.90 -2.00
C THR A 68 8.36 5.62 -2.75
N ALA A 69 7.26 4.96 -2.35
CA ALA A 69 6.81 3.73 -2.99
C ALA A 69 6.25 3.95 -4.41
N VAL A 70 5.47 5.01 -4.63
CA VAL A 70 4.77 5.22 -5.91
C VAL A 70 5.60 5.96 -6.95
N THR A 71 6.53 6.84 -6.55
CA THR A 71 7.30 7.68 -7.49
C THR A 71 8.02 6.87 -8.57
N PRO A 72 8.76 5.78 -8.25
CA PRO A 72 9.41 4.93 -9.26
C PRO A 72 8.49 4.39 -10.36
N LEU A 73 7.20 4.22 -10.05
CA LEU A 73 6.20 3.64 -10.93
C LEU A 73 5.60 4.68 -11.88
N VAL A 74 5.50 5.94 -11.44
CA VAL A 74 4.73 6.97 -12.16
C VAL A 74 5.52 8.21 -12.53
N PHE A 75 6.79 8.37 -12.13
CA PHE A 75 7.57 9.61 -12.33
C PHE A 75 7.65 10.07 -13.80
N ALA A 76 7.62 9.12 -14.75
CA ALA A 76 7.67 9.43 -16.18
C ALA A 76 6.37 10.05 -16.70
N ASN A 77 5.27 10.00 -15.94
CA ASN A 77 3.97 10.56 -16.30
C ASN A 77 3.56 11.64 -15.28
N LYS A 78 3.73 12.91 -15.67
CA LYS A 78 3.44 14.07 -14.82
C LYS A 78 2.03 14.06 -14.24
N LYS A 79 1.02 13.76 -15.08
CA LYS A 79 -0.39 13.69 -14.65
C LYS A 79 -0.61 12.62 -13.58
N LYS A 80 -0.02 11.43 -13.74
CA LYS A 80 -0.09 10.38 -12.71
C LYS A 80 0.66 10.78 -11.45
N MET A 81 1.82 11.42 -11.59
CA MET A 81 2.60 11.90 -10.44
C MET A 81 1.85 12.96 -9.63
N GLU A 82 1.21 13.94 -10.29
CA GLU A 82 0.36 14.94 -9.64
C GLU A 82 -0.85 14.29 -8.96
N HIS A 83 -1.53 13.38 -9.66
CA HIS A 83 -2.65 12.65 -9.07
C HIS A 83 -2.24 11.85 -7.82
N MET A 84 -1.09 11.17 -7.85
CA MET A 84 -0.58 10.45 -6.68
C MET A 84 -0.21 11.39 -5.52
N LYS A 85 0.24 12.62 -5.79
CA LYS A 85 0.43 13.63 -4.72
C LYS A 85 -0.89 13.98 -4.04
N THR A 86 -1.96 14.20 -4.82
CA THR A 86 -3.30 14.48 -4.29
C THR A 86 -3.84 13.30 -3.47
N VAL A 87 -3.71 12.06 -3.98
CA VAL A 87 -4.08 10.85 -3.23
C VAL A 87 -3.30 10.79 -1.92
N SER A 88 -1.99 11.04 -1.97
CA SER A 88 -1.14 11.01 -0.78
C SER A 88 -1.57 12.01 0.28
N GLU A 89 -2.01 13.20 -0.12
CA GLU A 89 -2.55 14.26 0.75
C GLU A 89 -3.91 13.93 1.33
N ASN A 90 -4.79 13.34 0.52
CA ASN A 90 -6.12 12.96 0.99
C ASN A 90 -6.03 11.83 2.02
N CYS A 91 -5.19 10.81 1.78
CA CYS A 91 -4.95 9.75 2.76
C CYS A 91 -4.36 10.30 4.07
N ASP A 92 -3.46 11.29 4.00
CA ASP A 92 -2.90 11.93 5.20
C ASP A 92 -3.99 12.62 6.03
N LYS A 93 -4.89 13.35 5.35
CA LYS A 93 -6.01 14.05 6.00
C LYS A 93 -7.03 13.07 6.56
N GLU A 94 -7.41 12.02 5.84
CA GLU A 94 -8.48 11.12 6.30
C GLU A 94 -7.98 10.17 7.40
N VAL A 95 -6.83 9.53 7.18
CA VAL A 95 -6.37 8.43 8.05
C VAL A 95 -5.74 8.95 9.34
N ASN A 96 -4.96 10.03 9.29
CA ASN A 96 -4.30 10.55 10.49
C ASN A 96 -5.22 11.46 11.33
N ILE A 97 -6.35 11.94 10.80
CA ILE A 97 -7.36 12.68 11.58
C ILE A 97 -8.32 11.72 12.30
N CYS A 98 -8.60 10.53 11.74
CA CYS A 98 -9.42 9.50 12.40
C CYS A 98 -8.77 8.83 13.62
N GLY A 99 -7.49 9.09 13.92
CA GLY A 99 -6.78 8.57 15.09
C GLY A 99 -6.68 9.52 16.29
N SER A 100 -7.36 10.68 16.27
CA SER A 100 -7.28 11.70 17.32
C SER A 100 -8.54 11.84 18.19
N ASN A 101 -9.53 10.96 18.05
CA ASN A 101 -10.76 10.99 18.87
C ASN A 101 -11.21 9.59 19.32
N ILE A 102 -10.31 8.82 19.96
CA ILE A 102 -10.65 7.84 20.99
C ILE A 102 -9.66 8.02 22.14
#